data_AF-A0A944R6J7-F1
#
_entry.id   AF-A0A944R6J7-F1
#
_cell.length_a   1.000
_cell.length_b   1.000
_cell.length_c   1.000
_cell.angle_alpha   90.00
_cell.angle_beta   90.00
_cell.angle_gamma   90.00
#
_symmetry.space_group_name_H-M   'P 1'
#
loop_
_entity.id
_entity.type
_entity.pdbx_description
1 polymer ?
#
loop_
_entity_poly.entity_id
_entity_poly.type
_entity_poly.pdbx_seq_one_letter_code
_entity_poly.pdbx_strand_id
1 'polypeptide(L)'
;MNTSRLLLLMGVAGAISFHSTTSEAKDQKQPNIVVIMADDLGYSDIGCYGGEIDTPHLDSLAANGLRFSQFYNTAKCHSSRVSL
;
A
#
# COMPACT_ATOMS: atom_id res chain seq x y z
N MET A 1 -37.54 -50.69 9.80
CA MET A 1 -37.30 -49.24 9.96
C MET A 1 -35.82 -49.08 10.27
N ASN A 2 -35.06 -48.67 9.25
CA ASN A 2 -33.72 -49.22 8.99
C ASN A 2 -32.62 -48.53 9.79
N THR A 3 -31.94 -49.28 10.64
CA THR A 3 -30.75 -48.89 11.43
C THR A 3 -29.58 -48.42 10.56
N SER A 4 -29.57 -48.75 9.27
CA SER A 4 -28.57 -48.32 8.29
C SER A 4 -28.60 -46.82 7.95
N ARG A 5 -29.68 -46.10 8.27
CA ARG A 5 -29.73 -44.62 8.08
C ARG A 5 -29.16 -43.85 9.27
N LEU A 6 -29.14 -44.45 10.46
CA LEU A 6 -28.62 -43.81 11.67
C LEU A 6 -27.08 -43.77 11.67
N LEU A 7 -26.44 -44.77 11.05
CA LEU A 7 -24.98 -44.82 10.85
C LEU A 7 -24.47 -43.83 9.78
N LEU A 8 -25.32 -43.40 8.84
CA LEU A 8 -24.94 -42.46 7.79
C LEU A 8 -24.81 -41.01 8.31
N LEU A 9 -25.44 -40.68 9.44
CA LEU A 9 -25.36 -39.35 10.05
C LEU A 9 -24.09 -39.14 10.89
N MET A 10 -23.37 -40.20 11.28
CA MET A 10 -22.05 -40.08 11.93
C MET A 10 -20.90 -39.97 10.92
N GLY A 11 -21.12 -40.27 9.64
CA GLY A 11 -20.09 -40.21 8.59
C GLY A 11 -19.80 -38.80 8.06
N VAL A 12 -20.68 -37.83 8.30
CA VAL A 12 -20.50 -36.43 7.82
C VAL A 12 -19.68 -35.58 8.80
N ALA A 13 -19.49 -36.06 10.04
CA ALA A 13 -18.72 -35.32 11.06
C ALA A 13 -17.20 -35.57 11.00
N GLY A 14 -16.73 -36.53 10.20
CA GLY A 14 -15.35 -37.06 10.27
C GLY A 14 -14.33 -36.46 9.29
N ALA A 15 -14.73 -35.57 8.38
CA ALA A 15 -13.83 -35.05 7.34
C ALA A 15 -13.87 -33.52 7.21
N ILE A 16 -14.12 -32.80 8.30
CA ILE A 16 -13.65 -31.40 8.38
C ILE A 16 -12.15 -31.49 8.60
N SER A 17 -11.41 -31.73 7.52
CA SER A 17 -9.96 -31.59 7.50
C SER A 17 -9.66 -30.16 7.91
N PHE A 18 -9.30 -29.99 9.18
CA PHE A 18 -8.67 -28.79 9.71
C PHE A 18 -7.40 -28.58 8.89
N HIS A 19 -7.52 -27.85 7.78
CA HIS A 19 -6.37 -27.29 7.11
C HIS A 19 -5.88 -26.21 8.06
N SER A 20 -4.93 -26.59 8.92
CA SER A 20 -4.02 -25.62 9.54
C SER A 20 -3.31 -24.93 8.38
N THR A 21 -3.88 -23.83 7.91
CA THR A 21 -3.14 -22.85 7.12
C THR A 21 -2.06 -22.35 8.05
N THR A 22 -0.90 -23.01 8.03
CA THR A 22 0.34 -22.42 8.49
C THR A 22 0.47 -21.14 7.69
N SER A 23 0.11 -20.03 8.35
CA SER A 23 0.40 -18.70 7.86
C SER A 23 1.91 -18.68 7.67
N GLU A 24 2.36 -18.87 6.43
CA GLU A 24 3.73 -18.55 6.04
C GLU A 24 3.90 -17.11 6.51
N ALA A 25 4.69 -16.93 7.57
CA ALA A 25 5.16 -15.62 7.95
C ALA A 25 6.06 -15.20 6.79
N LYS A 26 5.43 -14.66 5.75
CA LYS A 26 6.10 -13.94 4.68
C LYS A 26 6.96 -12.96 5.44
N ASP A 27 8.28 -13.17 5.39
CA ASP A 27 9.27 -12.33 6.05
C ASP A 27 8.96 -10.91 5.61
N GLN A 28 8.16 -10.20 6.42
CA GLN A 28 7.68 -8.86 6.12
C GLN A 28 8.85 -7.98 6.45
N LYS A 29 9.86 -8.05 5.58
CA LYS A 29 11.04 -7.20 5.63
C LYS A 29 10.49 -5.79 5.67
N GLN A 30 10.80 -5.10 6.76
CA GLN A 30 10.41 -3.72 6.92
C GLN A 30 10.94 -2.96 5.70
N PRO A 31 10.06 -2.23 4.98
CA PRO A 31 10.50 -1.51 3.81
C PRO A 31 11.45 -0.38 4.25
N ASN A 32 12.48 -0.14 3.46
CA ASN A 32 13.25 1.10 3.60
C ASN A 32 12.38 2.26 3.13
N ILE A 33 12.28 3.31 3.94
CA ILE A 33 11.54 4.53 3.61
C ILE A 33 12.55 5.61 3.25
N VAL A 34 12.45 6.14 2.03
CA VAL A 34 13.26 7.28 1.56
C VAL A 34 12.35 8.48 1.38
N VAL A 35 12.61 9.54 2.15
CA VAL A 35 11.89 10.82 2.04
C VAL A 35 12.78 11.81 1.32
N ILE A 36 12.32 12.28 0.15
CA ILE A 36 12.98 13.33 -0.63
C ILE A 36 12.11 14.58 -0.52
N MET A 37 12.69 15.67 -0.02
CA MET A 37 12.03 16.96 0.12
C MET A 37 12.89 18.03 -0.57
N ALA A 38 12.29 18.76 -1.50
CA ALA A 38 12.90 19.91 -2.16
C ALA A 38 12.44 21.21 -1.49
N ASP A 39 13.33 22.21 -1.44
CA ASP A 39 13.00 23.53 -0.92
C ASP A 39 12.44 24.42 -2.04
N ASP A 40 11.46 25.28 -1.71
CA ASP A 40 10.84 26.25 -2.61
C ASP A 40 10.38 25.70 -3.98
N LEU A 41 9.96 24.43 -4.03
CA LEU A 41 9.40 23.82 -5.23
C LEU A 41 7.92 24.18 -5.41
N GLY A 42 7.60 24.87 -6.49
CA GLY A 42 6.25 25.24 -6.89
C GLY A 42 5.46 24.06 -7.46
N TYR A 43 4.13 24.14 -7.38
CA TYR A 43 3.23 23.11 -7.91
C TYR A 43 3.41 22.88 -9.42
N SER A 44 3.64 23.96 -10.17
CA SER A 44 3.81 23.94 -11.63
C SER A 44 5.25 23.76 -12.09
N ASP A 45 6.19 23.42 -11.20
CA ASP A 45 7.60 23.25 -11.60
C ASP A 45 7.89 21.85 -12.15
N ILE A 46 7.06 20.86 -11.81
CA ILE A 46 7.24 19.45 -12.21
C ILE A 46 6.36 19.12 -13.43
N GLY A 47 6.93 18.46 -14.42
CA GLY A 47 6.26 18.07 -15.68
C GLY A 47 4.93 17.34 -15.47
N CYS A 48 4.87 16.37 -14.55
CA CYS A 48 3.63 15.63 -14.28
C CYS A 48 2.46 16.51 -13.75
N TYR A 49 2.72 17.72 -13.26
CA TYR A 49 1.70 18.70 -12.86
C TYR A 49 1.47 19.80 -13.92
N GLY A 50 2.06 19.66 -15.11
CA GLY A 50 1.95 20.61 -16.22
C GLY A 50 3.06 21.65 -16.28
N GLY A 51 4.19 21.41 -15.60
CA GLY A 51 5.36 22.29 -15.68
C GLY A 51 6.09 22.22 -17.02
N GLU A 52 6.81 23.29 -17.34
CA GLU A 52 7.58 23.42 -18.59
C GLU A 52 8.99 22.79 -18.50
N ILE A 53 9.47 22.52 -17.28
CA ILE A 53 10.78 21.93 -17.03
C ILE A 53 10.70 20.41 -17.23
N ASP A 54 11.64 19.87 -18.01
CA ASP A 54 11.78 18.42 -18.18
C ASP A 54 12.22 17.77 -16.87
N THR A 55 11.30 17.00 -16.25
CA THR A 55 11.54 16.29 -14.98
C THR A 55 11.38 14.77 -15.12
N PRO A 56 12.07 14.10 -16.06
CA PRO A 56 11.76 12.72 -16.47
C PRO A 56 11.85 11.70 -15.33
N HIS A 57 12.72 11.92 -14.35
CA HIS A 57 12.82 11.04 -13.18
C HIS A 57 11.63 11.21 -12.22
N LEU A 58 11.17 12.43 -11.99
CA LEU A 58 9.99 12.68 -11.15
C LEU A 58 8.70 12.21 -11.86
N ASP A 59 8.64 12.39 -13.18
CA ASP A 59 7.52 11.94 -13.99
C ASP A 59 7.41 10.41 -14.01
N SER A 60 8.54 9.71 -14.10
CA SER A 60 8.59 8.26 -13.95
C SER A 60 8.13 7.79 -12.56
N LEU A 61 8.54 8.48 -11.49
CA LEU A 61 8.07 8.17 -10.14
C LEU A 61 6.56 8.37 -10.01
N ALA A 62 6.02 9.45 -10.58
CA ALA A 62 4.59 9.72 -10.57
C ALA A 62 3.79 8.68 -11.38
N ALA A 63 4.31 8.23 -12.54
CA ALA A 63 3.67 7.23 -13.39
C ALA A 63 3.66 5.82 -12.77
N ASN A 64 4.68 5.47 -11.99
CA ASN A 64 4.81 4.17 -11.33
C ASN A 64 4.32 4.19 -9.86
N GLY A 65 3.71 5.28 -9.42
CA GLY A 65 3.34 5.49 -8.03
C GLY A 65 2.00 6.18 -7.87
N LEU A 66 1.88 6.93 -6.78
CA LEU A 66 0.72 7.77 -6.50
C LEU A 66 1.12 9.24 -6.57
N ARG A 67 0.19 10.07 -7.04
CA ARG A 67 0.37 11.51 -7.19
C ARG A 67 -0.76 12.25 -6.49
N PHE A 68 -0.42 13.32 -5.76
CA PHE A 68 -1.38 14.15 -5.03
C PHE A 68 -1.53 15.51 -5.69
N SER A 69 -2.71 15.81 -6.25
CA SER A 69 -2.99 17.14 -6.82
C SER A 69 -3.36 18.20 -5.77
N GLN A 70 -3.78 17.76 -4.57
CA GLN A 70 -4.18 18.64 -3.47
C GLN A 70 -3.28 18.40 -2.25
N PHE A 71 -2.04 18.90 -2.31
CA PHE A 71 -1.08 18.86 -1.21
C PHE A 71 -0.75 20.30 -0.76
N TYR A 72 -0.78 20.54 0.54
CA TYR A 72 -0.61 21.87 1.13
C TYR A 72 0.51 21.86 2.17
N ASN A 73 1.24 22.97 2.25
CA ASN A 73 2.26 23.20 3.27
C ASN A 73 1.88 24.40 4.16
N THR A 74 2.71 24.73 5.14
CA THR A 74 2.45 25.87 6.05
C THR A 74 2.91 27.22 5.48
N ALA A 75 3.17 27.30 4.16
CA ALA A 75 3.68 28.47 3.42
C ALA A 75 5.00 29.07 3.94
N LYS A 76 5.71 28.34 4.83
CA LYS A 76 7.06 28.69 5.32
C LYS A 76 7.89 27.43 5.47
N CYS A 77 9.16 27.53 5.08
CA CYS A 77 10.07 26.40 5.08
C CYS A 77 10.28 25.81 6.49
N HIS A 78 10.55 26.64 7.49
CA HIS A 78 10.69 26.22 8.89
C HIS A 78 9.42 25.51 9.41
N SER A 79 8.27 26.18 9.36
CA SER A 79 7.01 25.61 9.88
C SER A 79 6.59 24.33 9.15
N SER A 80 6.87 24.22 7.84
CA SER A 80 6.55 23.02 7.06
C SER A 80 7.45 21.85 7.41
N ARG A 81 8.74 22.13 7.67
CA ARG A 81 9.71 21.11 8.08
C ARG A 81 9.44 20.61 9.50
N VAL A 82 8.97 21.47 10.40
CA VAL A 82 8.63 21.08 11.78
C VAL A 82 7.33 20.25 11.84
N SER A 83 6.40 20.43 10.90
CA SER A 83 5.14 19.67 10.86
C SER A 83 5.26 18.27 10.24
N LEU A 84 6.39 17.95 9.61
CA LEU A 84 6.66 16.67 8.94
C LEU A 84 7.14 15.61 9.95
#